data_AF-A0A961PNX8-F1
#
_entry.id   AF-A0A961PNX8-F1
#
_cell.length_a   1.000
_cell.length_b   1.000
_cell.length_c   1.000
_cell.angle_alpha   90.00
_cell.angle_beta   90.00
_cell.angle_gamma   90.00
#
_symmetry.space_group_name_H-M   'P 1'
#
loop_
_entity.id
_entity.type
_entity.pdbx_description
1 polymer ?
#
loop_
_entity_poly.entity_id
_entity_poly.type
_entity_poly.pdbx_seq_one_letter_code
_entity_poly.pdbx_strand_id
1 'polypeptide(L)'
;MARTEFRGGGVIGSYSGCEANGFPANSGNTVVGRYTPGGLPGNSATEDMLSLSYNTYAFHFRFPAGWSYGTPVTVTWIATIGGGGGAWVPNNTVTLTFLAPPPFAEADSTDRYLNFLITNLDDLAGCSAVASVFMHQI
;
A
#
# COMPACT_ATOMS: atom_id res chain seq x y z
N MET A 1 16.09 -14.85 -11.43
CA MET A 1 15.28 -13.99 -12.32
C MET A 1 15.13 -12.65 -11.63
N ALA A 2 15.35 -11.54 -12.34
CA ALA A 2 15.25 -10.20 -11.75
C ALA A 2 13.79 -9.88 -11.46
N ARG A 3 13.47 -9.57 -10.20
CA ARG A 3 12.15 -9.15 -9.78
C ARG A 3 12.09 -7.63 -9.94
N THR A 4 11.23 -7.11 -10.81
CA THR A 4 10.99 -5.67 -10.85
C THR A 4 10.46 -5.23 -9.49
N GLU A 5 11.23 -4.38 -8.83
CA GLU A 5 10.95 -3.92 -7.48
C GLU A 5 11.16 -2.42 -7.41
N PHE A 6 10.24 -1.74 -6.74
CA PHE A 6 10.33 -0.33 -6.46
C PHE A 6 10.53 -0.13 -4.97
N ARG A 7 11.41 0.80 -4.60
CA ARG A 7 11.65 1.22 -3.22
C ARG A 7 11.61 2.73 -3.11
N GLY A 8 11.10 3.22 -2.01
CA GLY A 8 11.18 4.64 -1.70
C GLY A 8 10.48 4.95 -0.39
N GLY A 9 9.78 6.07 -0.35
CA GLY A 9 9.13 6.53 0.86
C GLY A 9 8.15 7.66 0.62
N GLY A 10 7.54 8.10 1.70
CA GLY A 10 6.55 9.16 1.65
C GLY A 10 5.85 9.28 2.99
N VAL A 11 4.55 9.52 2.95
CA VAL A 11 3.74 9.75 4.15
C VAL A 11 2.49 8.89 4.16
N ILE A 12 2.13 8.39 5.33
CA ILE A 12 0.80 7.86 5.65
C ILE A 12 0.18 8.70 6.75
N GLY A 13 -1.04 9.15 6.55
CA GLY A 13 -1.67 10.08 7.45
C GLY A 13 -3.13 10.31 7.16
N SER A 14 -3.63 11.47 7.61
CA SER A 14 -5.05 11.82 7.50
C SER A 14 -5.95 10.71 8.05
N TYR A 15 -5.53 10.11 9.17
CA TYR A 15 -6.27 9.05 9.82
C TYR A 15 -7.64 9.56 10.25
N SER A 16 -8.65 8.72 10.05
CA SER A 16 -10.03 8.97 10.46
C SER A 16 -10.65 7.66 10.92
N GLY A 17 -11.22 7.64 12.12
CA GLY A 17 -11.83 6.44 12.72
C GLY A 17 -10.79 5.43 13.25
N CYS A 18 -9.54 5.85 13.40
CA CYS A 18 -8.41 5.02 13.81
C CYS A 18 -7.83 5.40 15.19
N GLU A 19 -8.33 6.48 15.79
CA GLU A 19 -7.74 7.14 16.94
C GLU A 19 -7.71 6.24 18.17
N ALA A 20 -8.77 5.43 18.36
CA ALA A 20 -8.86 4.44 19.42
C ALA A 20 -7.79 3.34 19.34
N ASN A 21 -7.17 3.15 18.17
CA ASN A 21 -6.17 2.13 17.89
C ASN A 21 -4.75 2.70 17.79
N GLY A 22 -4.55 3.94 18.27
CA GLY A 22 -3.22 4.56 18.35
C GLY A 22 -2.75 5.25 17.07
N PHE A 23 -3.64 5.46 16.09
CA PHE A 23 -3.35 6.27 14.90
C PHE A 23 -3.96 7.67 15.06
N PRO A 24 -3.17 8.69 15.47
CA PRO A 24 -3.71 10.01 15.76
C PRO A 24 -4.21 10.71 14.48
N ALA A 25 -5.40 11.29 14.57
CA ALA A 25 -5.99 12.11 13.51
C ALA A 25 -5.01 13.21 13.05
N ASN A 26 -4.97 13.45 11.73
CA ASN A 26 -4.11 14.46 11.10
C ASN A 26 -2.59 14.28 11.34
N SER A 27 -2.12 13.13 11.80
CA SER A 27 -0.69 12.84 11.84
C SER A 27 -0.18 12.43 10.46
N GLY A 28 0.91 13.03 10.00
CA GLY A 28 1.66 12.59 8.82
C GLY A 28 2.87 11.77 9.25
N ASN A 29 2.77 10.44 9.18
CA ASN A 29 3.88 9.56 9.54
C ASN A 29 4.70 9.26 8.29
N THR A 30 6.03 9.42 8.40
CA THR A 30 6.92 9.05 7.30
C THR A 30 6.97 7.54 7.15
N VAL A 31 6.74 7.05 5.93
CA VAL A 31 6.82 5.63 5.58
C VAL A 31 7.98 5.35 4.64
N VAL A 32 8.54 4.16 4.78
CA VAL A 32 9.34 3.50 3.74
C VAL A 32 8.42 2.57 2.97
N GLY A 33 8.45 2.65 1.65
CA GLY A 33 7.61 1.89 0.74
C GLY A 33 8.41 0.88 -0.08
N ARG A 34 7.86 -0.32 -0.26
CA ARG A 34 8.29 -1.28 -1.28
C ARG A 34 7.10 -1.70 -2.10
N TYR A 35 7.23 -1.65 -3.42
CA TYR A 35 6.19 -2.11 -4.34
C TYR A 35 6.76 -3.14 -5.30
N THR A 36 6.02 -4.22 -5.49
CA THR A 36 6.32 -5.24 -6.50
C THR A 36 5.08 -5.41 -7.36
N PRO A 37 5.10 -4.95 -8.61
CA PRO A 37 3.95 -5.11 -9.50
C PRO A 37 3.80 -6.56 -9.97
N GLY A 38 2.58 -7.08 -9.96
CA GLY A 38 2.22 -8.34 -10.59
C GLY A 38 2.12 -8.22 -12.11
N GLY A 39 2.35 -9.32 -12.82
CA GLY A 39 2.13 -9.40 -14.27
C GLY A 39 3.16 -8.72 -15.18
N LEU A 40 4.25 -8.15 -14.63
CA LEU A 40 5.34 -7.62 -15.47
C LEU A 40 6.21 -8.75 -16.06
N PRO A 41 6.79 -8.55 -17.27
CA PRO A 41 7.72 -9.50 -17.87
C PRO A 41 8.88 -9.83 -16.92
N GLY A 42 9.10 -11.13 -16.65
CA GLY A 42 10.15 -11.60 -15.74
C GLY A 42 9.74 -11.69 -14.26
N ASN A 43 8.53 -11.28 -13.90
CA ASN A 43 7.97 -11.45 -12.56
C ASN A 43 6.94 -12.58 -12.52
N SER A 44 7.14 -13.58 -11.66
CA SER A 44 6.19 -14.69 -11.44
C SER A 44 5.02 -14.31 -10.52
N ALA A 45 4.99 -13.09 -9.98
CA ALA A 45 3.89 -12.61 -9.16
C ALA A 45 2.65 -12.34 -10.03
N THR A 46 1.52 -12.93 -9.65
CA THR A 46 0.20 -12.70 -10.25
C THR A 46 -0.57 -11.55 -9.60
N GLU A 47 -0.08 -11.07 -8.45
CA GLU A 47 -0.67 -10.01 -7.64
C GLU A 47 0.36 -8.89 -7.43
N ASP A 48 -0.14 -7.68 -7.27
CA ASP A 48 0.63 -6.56 -6.78
C ASP A 48 0.89 -6.71 -5.28
N MET A 49 2.08 -6.34 -4.84
CA MET A 49 2.45 -6.34 -3.43
C MET A 49 2.97 -4.96 -3.02
N LEU A 50 2.30 -4.34 -2.05
CA LEU A 50 2.70 -3.06 -1.47
C LEU A 50 3.06 -3.27 0.00
N SER A 51 4.21 -2.76 0.43
CA SER A 51 4.63 -2.74 1.83
C SER A 51 4.92 -1.31 2.24
N LEU A 52 4.33 -0.88 3.35
CA LEU A 52 4.56 0.42 3.98
C LEU A 52 5.07 0.17 5.38
N SER A 53 6.16 0.80 5.78
CA SER A 53 6.71 0.66 7.13
C SER A 53 6.93 2.04 7.74
N TYR A 54 6.39 2.27 8.93
CA TYR A 54 6.67 3.46 9.73
C TYR A 54 6.71 3.10 11.22
N ASN A 55 7.72 3.61 11.91
CA ASN A 55 7.95 3.28 13.32
C ASN A 55 7.94 1.75 13.56
N THR A 56 7.16 1.27 14.52
CA THR A 56 6.97 -0.16 14.83
C THR A 56 5.90 -0.82 13.98
N TYR A 57 5.27 -0.09 13.05
CA TYR A 57 4.20 -0.56 12.19
C TYR A 57 4.72 -0.90 10.79
N ALA A 58 4.34 -2.05 10.25
CA ALA A 58 4.48 -2.39 8.84
C ALA A 58 3.17 -2.96 8.32
N PHE A 59 2.65 -2.36 7.26
CA PHE A 59 1.50 -2.85 6.52
C PHE A 59 1.96 -3.49 5.23
N HIS A 60 1.50 -4.70 4.99
CA HIS A 60 1.74 -5.39 3.72
C HIS A 60 0.38 -5.72 3.09
N PHE A 61 0.19 -5.31 1.85
CA PHE A 61 -1.02 -5.54 1.07
C PHE A 61 -0.67 -6.38 -0.16
N ARG A 62 -1.50 -7.38 -0.46
CA ARG A 62 -1.56 -8.02 -1.78
C ARG A 62 -2.92 -7.73 -2.40
N PHE A 63 -2.92 -7.48 -3.71
CA PHE A 63 -4.15 -7.17 -4.43
C PHE A 63 -4.00 -7.49 -5.92
N PRO A 64 -5.11 -7.62 -6.66
CA PRO A 64 -5.06 -7.94 -8.09
C PRO A 64 -4.24 -6.92 -8.88
N ALA A 65 -3.43 -7.42 -9.81
CA ALA A 65 -2.73 -6.57 -10.77
C ALA A 65 -3.70 -5.90 -11.75
N GLY A 66 -3.29 -4.78 -12.35
CA GLY A 66 -4.08 -4.08 -13.37
C GLY A 66 -5.20 -3.20 -12.82
N TRP A 67 -5.05 -2.70 -11.60
CA TRP A 67 -5.95 -1.72 -11.01
C TRP A 67 -5.96 -0.39 -11.78
N SER A 68 -7.07 0.36 -11.61
CA SER A 68 -7.28 1.67 -12.22
C SER A 68 -7.51 2.76 -11.17
N TYR A 69 -7.12 3.99 -11.51
CA TYR A 69 -7.39 5.17 -10.69
C TYR A 69 -8.89 5.31 -10.37
N GLY A 70 -9.19 5.76 -9.15
CA GLY A 70 -10.54 6.02 -8.66
C GLY A 70 -11.37 4.75 -8.43
N THR A 71 -10.84 3.58 -8.78
CA THR A 71 -11.51 2.29 -8.61
C THR A 71 -11.02 1.65 -7.32
N PRO A 72 -11.92 1.32 -6.38
CA PRO A 72 -11.54 0.59 -5.19
C PRO A 72 -11.06 -0.82 -5.54
N VAL A 73 -9.93 -1.22 -4.97
CA VAL A 73 -9.33 -2.55 -5.11
C VAL A 73 -9.39 -3.24 -3.76
N THR A 74 -10.06 -4.38 -3.71
CA THR A 74 -10.08 -5.23 -2.53
C THR A 74 -8.73 -5.90 -2.35
N VAL A 75 -8.15 -5.72 -1.16
CA VAL A 75 -6.95 -6.45 -0.75
C VAL A 75 -7.30 -7.93 -0.68
N THR A 76 -6.42 -8.80 -1.15
CA THR A 76 -6.60 -10.26 -1.09
C THR A 76 -5.94 -10.83 0.16
N TRP A 77 -4.77 -10.28 0.52
CA TRP A 77 -4.05 -10.62 1.74
C TRP A 77 -3.48 -9.39 2.41
N ILE A 78 -3.49 -9.38 3.74
CA ILE A 78 -2.82 -8.37 4.56
C ILE A 78 -1.87 -9.02 5.56
N ALA A 79 -0.79 -8.33 5.92
CA ALA A 79 -0.03 -8.60 7.13
C ALA A 79 0.30 -7.28 7.81
N THR A 80 0.09 -7.21 9.12
CA THR A 80 0.46 -6.04 9.92
C THR A 80 1.41 -6.43 11.04
N ILE A 81 2.59 -5.81 11.06
CA ILE A 81 3.53 -5.92 12.18
C ILE A 81 3.40 -4.63 12.96
N GLY A 82 2.74 -4.66 14.11
CA GLY A 82 2.46 -3.48 14.94
C GLY A 82 1.60 -3.82 16.16
N GLY A 83 0.76 -4.86 16.03
CA GLY A 83 -0.05 -5.46 17.10
C GLY A 83 0.21 -6.95 17.41
N GLY A 84 1.31 -7.55 16.90
CA GLY A 84 1.74 -8.90 17.28
C GLY A 84 1.48 -10.06 16.29
N GLY A 85 1.05 -9.80 15.04
CA GLY A 85 0.73 -10.86 14.07
C GLY A 85 1.37 -10.66 12.69
N GLY A 86 2.66 -10.97 12.54
CA GLY A 86 3.39 -10.82 11.26
C GLY A 86 3.07 -11.87 10.18
N ALA A 87 1.88 -12.48 10.21
CA ALA A 87 1.47 -13.49 9.25
C ALA A 87 0.57 -12.88 8.17
N TRP A 88 0.79 -13.27 6.91
CA TRP A 88 -0.15 -12.99 5.84
C TRP A 88 -1.45 -13.74 6.09
N VAL A 89 -2.56 -13.01 6.17
CA VAL A 89 -3.92 -13.57 6.29
C VAL A 89 -4.79 -13.05 5.15
N PRO A 90 -5.74 -13.85 4.63
CA PRO A 90 -6.68 -13.36 3.64
C PRO A 90 -7.51 -12.23 4.24
N ASN A 91 -7.64 -11.10 3.54
CA ASN A 91 -8.45 -10.00 4.05
C ASN A 91 -9.07 -9.16 2.94
N ASN A 92 -10.36 -9.41 2.68
CA ASN A 92 -11.16 -8.72 1.66
C ASN A 92 -11.90 -7.49 2.17
N THR A 93 -11.75 -7.12 3.45
CA THR A 93 -12.43 -5.95 4.03
C THR A 93 -11.60 -4.69 3.82
N VAL A 94 -10.27 -4.83 3.70
CA VAL A 94 -9.36 -3.73 3.40
C VAL A 94 -9.47 -3.37 1.92
N THR A 95 -9.66 -2.09 1.65
CA THR A 95 -9.78 -1.58 0.29
C THR A 95 -8.77 -0.48 0.04
N LEU A 96 -8.10 -0.54 -1.11
CA LEU A 96 -7.22 0.51 -1.61
C LEU A 96 -7.91 1.26 -2.73
N THR A 97 -8.09 2.57 -2.61
CA THR A 97 -8.58 3.43 -3.70
C THR A 97 -7.45 4.35 -4.13
N PHE A 98 -6.90 4.14 -5.33
CA PHE A 98 -5.84 4.99 -5.86
C PHE A 98 -6.42 6.35 -6.26
N LEU A 99 -5.91 7.42 -5.63
CA LEU A 99 -6.46 8.79 -5.64
C LEU A 99 -5.85 9.72 -6.70
N ALA A 100 -4.83 9.26 -7.40
CA ALA A 100 -4.37 9.90 -8.61
C ALA A 100 -3.93 8.81 -9.57
N PRO A 101 -3.98 9.06 -10.89
CA PRO A 101 -3.11 8.30 -11.79
C PRO A 101 -1.70 8.38 -11.21
N PRO A 102 -0.93 7.28 -11.14
CA PRO A 102 0.49 7.45 -10.93
C PRO A 102 0.96 8.44 -12.00
N PRO A 103 1.77 9.47 -11.67
CA PRO A 103 2.24 10.48 -12.64
C PRO A 103 3.12 9.91 -13.77
N PHE A 104 3.09 8.60 -13.95
CA PHE A 104 3.91 7.80 -14.84
C PHE A 104 2.97 6.88 -15.64
N ALA A 105 2.31 7.45 -16.64
CA ALA A 105 1.59 6.70 -17.67
C ALA A 105 2.53 6.02 -18.69
N GLU A 106 3.85 6.16 -18.51
CA GLU A 106 4.87 5.55 -19.36
C GLU A 106 5.28 4.20 -18.75
N ALA A 107 5.19 3.12 -19.55
CA ALA A 107 5.61 1.77 -19.16
C ALA A 107 7.10 1.71 -18.77
N ASP A 108 7.91 2.67 -19.23
CA ASP A 108 9.37 2.70 -19.09
C ASP A 108 9.88 3.59 -17.94
N SER A 109 9.00 4.12 -17.08
CA SER A 109 9.46 4.93 -15.95
C SER A 109 10.03 4.06 -14.82
N THR A 110 11.24 4.41 -14.39
CA THR A 110 11.87 3.88 -13.17
C THR A 110 11.21 4.44 -11.91
N ASP A 111 10.44 5.51 -11.99
CA ASP A 111 9.82 6.14 -10.83
C ASP A 111 8.31 5.87 -10.80
N ARG A 112 7.75 5.72 -9.60
CA ARG A 112 6.33 5.50 -9.34
C ARG A 112 5.90 6.35 -8.15
N TYR A 113 4.81 7.10 -8.31
CA TYR A 113 4.19 7.82 -7.21
C TYR A 113 2.79 7.26 -7.01
N LEU A 114 2.53 6.72 -5.82
CA LEU A 114 1.27 6.11 -5.46
C LEU A 114 0.62 6.98 -4.41
N ASN A 115 -0.54 7.54 -4.74
CA ASN A 115 -1.43 8.19 -3.79
C ASN A 115 -2.70 7.35 -3.68
N PHE A 116 -3.04 6.90 -2.48
CA PHE A 116 -4.18 6.02 -2.27
C PHE A 116 -4.82 6.22 -0.89
N LEU A 117 -6.13 6.04 -0.86
CA LEU A 117 -6.93 5.89 0.34
C LEU A 117 -6.95 4.42 0.73
N ILE A 118 -6.68 4.15 2.00
CA ILE A 118 -6.86 2.86 2.64
C ILE A 118 -8.16 2.93 3.44
N THR A 119 -9.08 2.01 3.22
CA THR A 119 -10.30 1.84 4.01
C THR A 119 -10.24 0.52 4.77
N ASN A 120 -10.69 0.55 6.02
CA ASN A 120 -10.56 -0.53 7.01
C ASN A 120 -9.09 -0.89 7.26
N LEU A 121 -8.24 0.13 7.44
CA LEU A 121 -6.81 -0.07 7.73
C LEU A 121 -6.64 -1.02 8.93
N ASP A 122 -5.71 -1.97 8.80
CA ASP A 122 -5.45 -3.00 9.82
C ASP A 122 -6.68 -3.85 10.21
N ASP A 123 -7.60 -4.07 9.25
CA ASP A 123 -8.88 -4.77 9.47
C ASP A 123 -9.84 -4.04 10.43
N LEU A 124 -9.57 -2.77 10.74
CA LEU A 124 -10.36 -1.97 11.65
C LEU A 124 -11.51 -1.29 10.89
N ALA A 125 -12.72 -1.81 11.04
CA ALA A 125 -13.90 -1.24 10.38
C ALA A 125 -14.07 0.26 10.68
N GLY A 126 -14.16 1.07 9.62
CA GLY A 126 -14.29 2.53 9.73
C GLY A 126 -12.98 3.29 9.92
N CYS A 127 -11.85 2.60 10.11
CA CYS A 127 -10.52 3.22 10.13
C CYS A 127 -10.03 3.44 8.70
N SER A 128 -9.68 4.68 8.37
CA SER A 128 -9.15 5.06 7.06
C SER A 128 -7.90 5.92 7.17
N ALA A 129 -7.05 5.85 6.16
CA ALA A 129 -5.83 6.64 6.05
C ALA A 129 -5.51 6.95 4.58
N VAL A 130 -4.84 8.06 4.34
CA VAL A 130 -4.30 8.40 3.01
C VAL A 130 -2.79 8.20 3.03
N ALA A 131 -2.27 7.55 2.01
CA ALA A 131 -0.84 7.34 1.83
C ALA A 131 -0.39 7.88 0.47
N SER A 132 0.72 8.62 0.51
CA SER A 132 1.40 9.19 -0.66
C SER A 132 2.86 8.78 -0.62
N VAL A 133 3.28 7.96 -1.57
CA VAL A 133 4.63 7.38 -1.62
C VAL A 133 5.26 7.56 -2.99
N PHE A 134 6.51 8.02 -3.00
CA PHE A 134 7.38 8.04 -4.16
C PHE A 134 8.32 6.83 -4.11
N MET A 135 8.49 6.14 -5.23
CA MET A 135 9.28 4.91 -5.32
C MET A 135 10.10 4.87 -6.60
N HIS A 136 11.31 4.34 -6.50
CA HIS A 136 12.27 4.17 -7.59
C HIS A 136 12.54 2.68 -7.83
N GLN A 137 12.63 2.27 -9.08
CA GLN A 137 12.92 0.90 -9.51
C GLN A 137 14.38 0.58 -9.18
N ILE A 138 14.61 -0.59 -8.59
CA ILE A 138 15.93 -1.11 -8.22
C ILE A 138 16.25 -2.43 -8.88
#